data_AF-A0A183KEF8-F1
#
_entry.id   AF-A0A183KEF8-F1
#
_cell.length_a   1.000
_cell.length_b   1.000
_cell.length_c   1.000
_cell.angle_alpha   90.00
_cell.angle_beta   90.00
_cell.angle_gamma   90.00
#
_symmetry.space_group_name_H-M   'P 1'
#
loop_
_entity.id
_entity.type
_entity.pdbx_description
1 polymer ?
#
loop_
_entity_poly.entity_id
_entity_poly.type
_entity_poly.pdbx_seq_one_letter_code
_entity_poly.pdbx_strand_id
1 'polypeptide(L)'
;MLPRLYGLLYAGKGWSDQFTFYWIHAATISVYICLAFGELLIQFFSPFNEQNSLLDDKDACPELWASVPALWTFSWLTSTIWKGFRGQINSPSDMFHIRPEDSVNESYGRFKRAWRRSYNLWFTRKKSETPFSNVMDDDVPLLTDFEENNEDTENVSNDANMLNATPDVDILSPSTTNNNSNSHNLEVCKQSTIKASPARATWGLFYALISSFGLRLFCGWILISAAVFFNYSSPLLLGMLLRFLSKPEAPSWQGYFIAFSMLFLQSISVLVDQKGFYSCLSLGISVRSALTSAIYRKSLRLSSEARSQYTTGELINLLSVDVNRIKELFMFSFLVWDAFIEFGLSFILLWRQLGSAAIAGVGFLLLVLPLNCLLIWATQKFEIREMKYKDKRMKCLGEVLAAIRVVKLYAWEKAFQSQVKSIRQSELIELLRVALGWGLCHVVWNLAPYIILLITFVTYLREFLFANHNVLLDNWVGNTTDIPTPQLLTPERIFVSVSLFNLLRSPLLLLPWSLSSSIMVCSKCLLKYE
;
A
#
# COMPACT_ATOMS: atom_id res chain seq x y z
N MET A 1 -2.65 21.58 -43.17
CA MET A 1 -3.17 22.32 -44.34
C MET A 1 -3.61 23.75 -44.01
N LEU A 2 -4.19 24.01 -42.83
CA LEU A 2 -4.63 25.35 -42.39
C LEU A 2 -3.56 26.45 -42.27
N PRO A 3 -2.30 26.21 -41.83
CA PRO A 3 -1.31 27.29 -41.68
C PRO A 3 -0.89 27.94 -43.02
N ARG A 4 -0.94 27.16 -44.12
CA ARG A 4 -0.64 27.66 -45.47
C ARG A 4 -1.79 28.47 -46.07
N LEU A 5 -3.04 28.15 -45.72
CA LEU A 5 -4.23 28.96 -46.04
C LEU A 5 -4.22 30.28 -45.25
N TYR A 6 -3.70 30.26 -44.02
CA TYR A 6 -3.57 31.42 -43.15
C TYR A 6 -2.60 32.48 -43.73
N GLY A 7 -1.46 32.04 -44.27
CA GLY A 7 -0.50 32.95 -44.93
C GLY A 7 -0.98 33.53 -46.26
N LEU A 8 -1.87 32.82 -46.97
CA LEU A 8 -2.36 33.22 -48.31
C LEU A 8 -3.51 34.23 -48.26
N LEU A 9 -4.36 34.20 -47.21
CA LEU A 9 -5.44 35.17 -47.02
C LEU A 9 -4.97 36.51 -46.42
N TYR A 10 -3.79 36.53 -45.77
CA TYR A 10 -3.33 37.67 -44.96
C TYR A 10 -2.20 38.53 -45.57
N ALA A 11 -1.62 38.12 -46.69
CA ALA A 11 -0.49 38.82 -47.30
C ALA A 11 -0.87 40.09 -48.11
N GLY A 12 -2.17 40.42 -48.24
CA GLY A 12 -2.65 41.35 -49.28
C GLY A 12 -3.31 42.68 -48.86
N LYS A 13 -3.61 42.95 -47.58
CA LYS A 13 -4.28 44.20 -47.19
C LYS A 13 -3.66 44.82 -45.93
N GLY A 14 -3.18 46.05 -46.08
CA GLY A 14 -2.65 46.88 -44.99
C GLY A 14 -3.70 47.13 -43.90
N TRP A 15 -3.25 47.06 -42.66
CA TRP A 15 -4.06 47.15 -41.44
C TRP A 15 -4.43 48.59 -41.13
N SER A 16 -5.70 48.96 -41.31
CA SER A 16 -6.22 50.23 -40.79
C SER A 16 -6.93 50.09 -39.44
N ASP A 17 -7.17 48.87 -38.95
CA ASP A 17 -7.96 48.66 -37.72
C ASP A 17 -7.41 47.51 -36.87
N GLN A 18 -6.54 47.84 -35.92
CA GLN A 18 -5.84 46.90 -35.04
C GLN A 18 -6.84 46.12 -34.15
N PHE A 19 -8.01 46.69 -33.87
CA PHE A 19 -9.06 46.07 -33.06
C PHE A 19 -9.69 44.84 -33.72
N THR A 20 -9.91 44.90 -35.03
CA THR A 20 -10.53 43.80 -35.81
C THR A 20 -9.57 42.62 -35.97
N PHE A 21 -8.25 42.87 -35.98
CA PHE A 21 -7.21 41.83 -35.93
C PHE A 21 -7.33 40.98 -34.68
N TYR A 22 -7.37 41.63 -33.51
CA TYR A 22 -7.38 40.98 -32.21
C TYR A 22 -8.65 40.14 -32.03
N TRP A 23 -9.80 40.64 -32.48
CA TRP A 23 -11.06 39.89 -32.42
C TRP A 23 -11.05 38.64 -33.29
N ILE A 24 -10.53 38.72 -34.51
CA ILE A 24 -10.44 37.57 -35.41
C ILE A 24 -9.43 36.55 -34.86
N HIS A 25 -8.29 37.01 -34.34
CA HIS A 25 -7.32 36.12 -33.70
C HIS A 25 -7.87 35.43 -32.46
N ALA A 26 -8.52 36.18 -31.56
CA ALA A 26 -9.15 35.63 -30.36
C ALA A 26 -10.22 34.59 -30.74
N ALA A 27 -11.07 34.87 -31.73
CA ALA A 27 -12.08 33.93 -32.22
C ALA A 27 -11.45 32.64 -32.80
N THR A 28 -10.38 32.76 -33.60
CA THR A 28 -9.70 31.58 -34.17
C THR A 28 -8.99 30.73 -33.09
N ILE A 29 -8.39 31.36 -32.09
CA ILE A 29 -7.77 30.66 -30.95
C ILE A 29 -8.82 29.96 -30.10
N SER A 30 -9.95 30.62 -29.82
CA SER A 30 -11.06 30.01 -29.08
C SER A 30 -11.65 28.80 -29.82
N VAL A 31 -11.84 28.89 -31.14
CA VAL A 31 -12.31 27.75 -31.95
C VAL A 31 -11.29 26.61 -31.94
N TYR A 32 -9.99 26.91 -32.04
CA TYR A 32 -8.94 25.89 -31.95
C TYR A 32 -8.91 25.20 -30.58
N ILE A 33 -9.04 25.97 -29.48
CA ILE A 33 -9.13 25.42 -28.13
C ILE A 33 -10.38 24.53 -27.99
N CYS A 34 -11.53 24.95 -28.52
CA CYS A 34 -12.76 24.16 -28.50
C CYS A 34 -12.64 22.86 -29.32
N LEU A 35 -11.98 22.90 -30.49
CA LEU A 35 -11.74 21.71 -31.31
C LEU A 35 -10.73 20.77 -30.66
N ALA A 36 -9.63 21.28 -30.12
CA ALA A 36 -8.65 20.48 -29.39
C ALA A 36 -9.25 19.86 -28.11
N PHE A 37 -10.10 20.61 -27.39
CA PHE A 37 -10.86 20.10 -26.26
C PHE A 37 -11.89 19.05 -26.71
N GLY A 38 -12.53 19.25 -27.86
CA GLY A 38 -13.43 18.28 -28.49
C GLY A 38 -12.71 16.98 -28.86
N GLU A 39 -11.53 17.06 -29.47
CA GLU A 39 -10.68 15.89 -29.79
C GLU A 39 -10.22 15.17 -28.52
N LEU A 40 -9.82 15.92 -27.49
CA LEU A 40 -9.46 15.35 -26.18
C LEU A 40 -10.66 14.66 -25.52
N LEU A 41 -11.85 15.25 -25.57
CA LEU A 41 -13.07 14.62 -25.07
C LEU A 41 -13.45 13.37 -25.86
N ILE A 42 -13.29 13.39 -27.18
CA ILE A 42 -13.53 12.22 -28.03
C ILE A 42 -12.53 11.11 -27.67
N GLN A 43 -11.24 11.41 -27.50
CA GLN A 43 -10.25 10.42 -27.05
C GLN A 43 -10.51 9.93 -25.62
N PHE A 44 -10.99 10.81 -24.74
CA PHE A 44 -11.31 10.49 -23.36
C PHE A 44 -12.53 9.57 -23.25
N PHE A 45 -13.58 9.82 -24.03
CA PHE A 45 -14.83 9.07 -23.99
C PHE A 45 -14.95 7.95 -25.03
N SER A 46 -14.05 7.89 -26.03
CA SER A 46 -14.11 6.89 -27.10
C SER A 46 -14.28 5.49 -26.49
N PRO A 47 -15.46 4.87 -26.63
CA PRO A 47 -15.65 3.49 -26.22
C PRO A 47 -14.85 2.63 -27.20
N PHE A 48 -13.85 1.91 -26.71
CA PHE A 48 -12.93 1.21 -27.60
C PHE A 48 -13.52 -0.14 -28.05
N ASN A 49 -13.39 -0.37 -29.36
CA ASN A 49 -13.88 -1.53 -30.11
C ASN A 49 -12.97 -2.74 -29.85
N GLU A 50 -13.56 -3.87 -29.45
CA GLU A 50 -12.88 -5.15 -29.19
C GLU A 50 -12.03 -5.63 -30.39
N GLN A 51 -12.37 -5.20 -31.61
CA GLN A 51 -11.64 -5.53 -32.85
C GLN A 51 -10.36 -4.72 -33.09
N ASN A 52 -10.13 -3.64 -32.34
CA ASN A 52 -8.97 -2.75 -32.54
C ASN A 52 -7.89 -2.96 -31.47
N SER A 53 -8.00 -3.97 -30.60
CA SER A 53 -6.93 -4.27 -29.65
C SER A 53 -5.71 -4.75 -30.43
N LEU A 54 -4.53 -4.16 -30.15
CA LEU A 54 -3.24 -4.66 -30.63
C LEU A 54 -2.87 -6.05 -30.03
N LEU A 55 -3.83 -6.73 -29.42
CA LEU A 55 -3.75 -7.99 -28.72
C LEU A 55 -4.88 -8.87 -29.27
N ASP A 56 -4.53 -9.95 -29.98
CA ASP A 56 -5.46 -10.95 -30.52
C ASP A 56 -6.06 -11.87 -29.42
N ASP A 57 -5.68 -11.66 -28.16
CA ASP A 57 -6.02 -12.51 -27.03
C ASP A 57 -7.41 -12.15 -26.46
N LYS A 58 -8.38 -13.04 -26.69
CA LYS A 58 -9.77 -12.90 -26.20
C LYS A 58 -9.88 -12.96 -24.68
N ASP A 59 -8.90 -13.55 -24.00
CA ASP A 59 -8.90 -13.72 -22.54
C ASP A 59 -8.08 -12.63 -21.84
N ALA A 60 -7.59 -11.62 -22.57
CA ALA A 60 -6.85 -10.51 -22.00
C ALA A 60 -7.69 -9.67 -21.02
N CYS A 61 -7.00 -8.95 -20.11
CA CYS A 61 -7.68 -8.10 -19.13
C CYS A 61 -8.35 -6.88 -19.79
N PRO A 62 -9.66 -6.65 -19.59
CA PRO A 62 -10.38 -5.50 -20.16
C PRO A 62 -9.84 -4.13 -19.77
N GLU A 63 -9.00 -4.06 -18.73
CA GLU A 63 -8.29 -2.85 -18.34
C GLU A 63 -7.37 -2.33 -19.46
N LEU A 64 -6.82 -3.19 -20.33
CA LEU A 64 -5.86 -2.80 -21.37
C LEU A 64 -6.46 -1.92 -22.47
N TRP A 65 -7.77 -2.04 -22.72
CA TRP A 65 -8.50 -1.27 -23.74
C TRP A 65 -9.66 -0.46 -23.17
N ALA A 66 -9.77 -0.37 -21.84
CA ALA A 66 -10.79 0.46 -21.20
C ALA A 66 -10.54 1.95 -21.48
N SER A 67 -11.63 2.71 -21.70
CA SER A 67 -11.56 4.17 -21.81
C SER A 67 -11.08 4.80 -20.51
N VAL A 68 -10.60 6.06 -20.55
CA VAL A 68 -10.08 6.73 -19.36
C VAL A 68 -11.13 6.81 -18.22
N PRO A 69 -12.41 7.18 -18.46
CA PRO A 69 -13.44 7.09 -17.43
C PRO A 69 -13.63 5.69 -16.86
N ALA A 70 -13.61 4.66 -17.71
CA ALA A 70 -13.79 3.27 -17.30
C ALA A 70 -12.60 2.77 -16.47
N LEU A 71 -11.39 3.22 -16.79
CA LEU A 71 -10.21 3.02 -15.95
C LEU A 71 -10.46 3.67 -14.59
N TRP A 72 -10.71 4.98 -14.53
CA TRP A 72 -10.88 5.75 -13.28
C TRP A 72 -12.00 5.24 -12.37
N THR A 73 -13.12 4.79 -12.94
CA THR A 73 -14.28 4.28 -12.20
C THR A 73 -14.27 2.75 -11.99
N PHE A 74 -13.30 2.04 -12.58
CA PHE A 74 -13.25 0.57 -12.60
C PHE A 74 -14.48 -0.10 -13.22
N SER A 75 -15.21 0.59 -14.11
CA SER A 75 -16.43 0.06 -14.72
C SER A 75 -16.19 -1.17 -15.62
N TRP A 76 -14.96 -1.36 -16.09
CA TRP A 76 -14.55 -2.55 -16.85
C TRP A 76 -14.70 -3.85 -16.04
N LEU A 77 -14.66 -3.78 -14.70
CA LEU A 77 -14.84 -4.92 -13.81
C LEU A 77 -16.32 -5.30 -13.62
N THR A 78 -17.25 -4.38 -13.90
CA THR A 78 -18.69 -4.56 -13.62
C THR A 78 -19.27 -5.80 -14.31
N SER A 79 -18.85 -6.09 -15.54
CA SER A 79 -19.28 -7.29 -16.29
C SER A 79 -18.90 -8.58 -15.55
N THR A 80 -17.66 -8.66 -15.06
CA THR A 80 -17.15 -9.82 -14.32
C THR A 80 -17.83 -9.99 -12.97
N ILE A 81 -18.11 -8.89 -12.27
CA ILE A 81 -18.88 -8.94 -11.02
C ILE A 81 -20.28 -9.52 -11.27
N TRP A 82 -20.95 -9.11 -12.34
CA TRP A 82 -22.25 -9.65 -12.72
C TRP A 82 -22.21 -11.13 -13.13
N LYS A 83 -21.16 -11.58 -13.85
CA LYS A 83 -20.93 -13.00 -14.15
C LYS A 83 -20.74 -13.81 -12.86
N GLY A 84 -19.97 -13.29 -11.91
CA GLY A 84 -19.78 -13.88 -10.59
C GLY A 84 -21.08 -13.99 -9.79
N PHE A 85 -21.90 -12.93 -9.77
CA PHE A 85 -23.22 -12.94 -9.13
C PHE A 85 -24.16 -14.01 -9.71
N ARG A 86 -24.05 -14.28 -11.02
CA ARG A 86 -24.84 -15.33 -11.71
C ARG A 86 -24.25 -16.74 -11.57
N GLY A 87 -23.17 -16.93 -10.82
CA GLY A 87 -22.54 -18.24 -10.64
C GLY A 87 -21.84 -18.78 -11.90
N GLN A 88 -21.40 -17.89 -12.80
CA GLN A 88 -20.76 -18.26 -14.07
C GLN A 88 -19.23 -18.35 -13.99
N ILE A 89 -18.64 -18.08 -12.82
CA ILE A 89 -17.19 -18.21 -12.58
C ILE A 89 -16.99 -19.48 -11.75
N ASN A 90 -16.69 -20.59 -12.42
CA ASN A 90 -16.55 -21.91 -11.80
C ASN A 90 -15.09 -22.41 -11.83
N SER A 91 -14.30 -21.94 -12.80
CA SER A 91 -12.91 -22.32 -12.99
C SER A 91 -11.99 -21.08 -13.01
N PRO A 92 -10.71 -21.20 -12.59
CA PRO A 92 -9.71 -20.17 -12.80
C PRO A 92 -9.54 -19.74 -14.26
N SER A 93 -9.90 -20.60 -15.21
CA SER A 93 -9.91 -20.30 -16.65
C SER A 93 -10.99 -19.30 -17.08
N ASP A 94 -12.01 -19.07 -16.25
CA ASP A 94 -13.10 -18.12 -16.54
C ASP A 94 -12.70 -16.67 -16.22
N MET A 95 -11.49 -16.47 -15.71
CA MET A 95 -10.91 -15.18 -15.36
C MET A 95 -9.91 -14.70 -16.42
N PHE A 96 -9.83 -13.38 -16.59
CA PHE A 96 -8.90 -12.77 -17.52
C PHE A 96 -7.44 -13.05 -17.17
N HIS A 97 -6.61 -13.14 -18.20
CA HIS A 97 -5.16 -13.14 -18.05
C HIS A 97 -4.67 -11.85 -17.39
N ILE A 98 -3.60 -12.00 -16.59
CA ILE A 98 -2.93 -10.89 -15.92
C ILE A 98 -2.35 -9.96 -16.98
N ARG A 99 -2.37 -8.65 -16.72
CA ARG A 99 -1.72 -7.67 -17.60
C ARG A 99 -0.25 -8.02 -17.85
N PRO A 100 0.27 -7.88 -19.08
CA PRO A 100 1.66 -8.17 -19.39
C PRO A 100 2.66 -7.46 -18.46
N GLU A 101 2.37 -6.21 -18.09
CA GLU A 101 3.21 -5.41 -17.18
C GLU A 101 3.27 -5.97 -15.74
N ASP A 102 2.20 -6.62 -15.28
CA ASP A 102 2.10 -7.23 -13.96
C ASP A 102 2.48 -8.73 -14.00
N SER A 103 2.88 -9.24 -15.17
CA SER A 103 3.31 -10.63 -15.33
C SER A 103 4.53 -10.95 -14.46
N VAL A 104 4.65 -12.23 -14.07
CA VAL A 104 5.76 -12.69 -13.23
C VAL A 104 7.10 -12.51 -13.96
N ASN A 105 7.13 -12.71 -15.28
CA ASN A 105 8.35 -12.59 -16.10
C ASN A 105 8.87 -11.15 -16.10
N GLU A 106 8.00 -10.16 -16.33
CA GLU A 106 8.37 -8.75 -16.30
C GLU A 106 8.75 -8.28 -14.89
N SER A 107 7.93 -8.61 -13.89
CA SER A 107 8.18 -8.24 -12.49
C SER A 107 9.51 -8.81 -11.98
N TYR A 108 9.77 -10.09 -12.27
CA TYR A 108 11.04 -10.74 -11.94
C TYR A 108 12.21 -10.15 -12.76
N GLY A 109 12.03 -9.89 -14.06
CA GLY A 109 13.06 -9.30 -14.92
C GLY A 109 13.50 -7.91 -14.45
N ARG A 110 12.57 -7.06 -14.05
CA ARG A 110 12.83 -5.74 -13.44
C ARG A 110 13.61 -5.90 -12.12
N PHE A 111 13.15 -6.79 -11.24
CA PHE A 111 13.82 -7.07 -9.97
C PHE A 111 15.23 -7.65 -10.17
N LYS A 112 15.41 -8.62 -11.08
CA LYS A 112 16.70 -9.28 -11.40
C LYS A 112 17.75 -8.27 -11.84
N ARG A 113 17.37 -7.32 -12.72
CA ARG A 113 18.26 -6.23 -13.17
C ARG A 113 18.67 -5.32 -12.01
N ALA A 114 17.72 -4.92 -11.16
CA ALA A 114 18.00 -4.08 -10.00
C ALA A 114 18.83 -4.81 -8.92
N TRP A 115 18.54 -6.09 -8.68
CA TRP A 115 19.30 -6.94 -7.77
C TRP A 115 20.76 -7.10 -8.22
N ARG A 116 21.02 -7.31 -9.52
CA ARG A 116 22.39 -7.39 -10.05
C ARG A 116 23.18 -6.10 -9.80
N ARG A 117 22.56 -4.93 -10.03
CA ARG A 117 23.17 -3.62 -9.76
C ARG A 117 23.48 -3.46 -8.26
N SER A 118 22.50 -3.78 -7.41
CA SER A 118 22.66 -3.72 -5.95
C SER A 118 23.74 -4.66 -5.45
N TYR A 119 23.77 -5.89 -5.97
CA TYR A 119 24.77 -6.89 -5.63
C TYR A 119 26.18 -6.39 -5.92
N ASN A 120 26.40 -5.82 -7.11
CA ASN A 120 27.71 -5.29 -7.48
C ASN A 120 28.14 -4.09 -6.60
N LEU A 121 27.20 -3.23 -6.22
CA LEU A 121 27.49 -2.09 -5.34
C LEU A 121 27.88 -2.50 -3.91
N TRP A 122 27.17 -3.48 -3.36
CA TRP A 122 27.26 -3.81 -1.93
C TRP A 122 28.17 -5.01 -1.61
N PHE A 123 28.39 -5.90 -2.58
CA PHE A 123 29.08 -7.17 -2.35
C PHE A 123 30.41 -7.31 -3.13
N THR A 124 30.57 -6.70 -4.32
CA THR A 124 31.84 -6.79 -5.08
C THR A 124 32.86 -5.68 -4.79
N ARG A 125 32.48 -4.63 -4.04
CA ARG A 125 33.36 -3.47 -3.75
C ARG A 125 34.62 -3.79 -2.91
N LYS A 126 34.80 -5.04 -2.45
CA LYS A 126 36.01 -5.50 -1.75
C LYS A 126 37.11 -6.06 -2.67
N LYS A 127 36.87 -6.21 -3.98
CA LYS A 127 37.85 -6.79 -4.92
C LYS A 127 38.91 -5.79 -5.43
N SER A 128 38.83 -4.49 -5.11
CA SER A 128 39.69 -3.45 -5.70
C SER A 128 40.85 -2.93 -4.82
N GLU A 129 41.17 -3.58 -3.70
CA GLU A 129 42.34 -3.22 -2.86
C GLU A 129 43.33 -4.37 -2.74
N THR A 130 43.80 -4.90 -3.88
CA THR A 130 45.12 -5.57 -4.00
C THR A 130 45.62 -5.40 -5.43
N PRO A 131 46.82 -4.84 -5.68
CA PRO A 131 47.33 -4.71 -7.03
C PRO A 131 47.96 -6.03 -7.52
N PHE A 132 47.61 -6.39 -8.75
CA PHE A 132 48.28 -7.35 -9.64
C PHE A 132 48.45 -8.82 -9.18
N SER A 133 47.59 -9.68 -9.71
CA SER A 133 48.05 -10.86 -10.46
C SER A 133 46.96 -11.29 -11.45
N ASN A 134 47.36 -11.49 -12.71
CA ASN A 134 46.51 -11.98 -13.78
C ASN A 134 46.17 -13.44 -13.52
N VAL A 135 44.92 -13.73 -13.12
CA VAL A 135 44.33 -15.06 -13.20
C VAL A 135 42.91 -14.92 -13.74
N MET A 136 42.64 -15.82 -14.68
CA MET A 136 41.47 -15.95 -15.55
C MET A 136 40.11 -15.81 -14.86
N ASP A 137 39.16 -15.32 -15.65
CA ASP A 137 37.73 -15.31 -15.44
C ASP A 137 37.21 -16.66 -14.92
N ASP A 138 36.57 -16.64 -13.75
CA ASP A 138 35.44 -17.49 -13.33
C ASP A 138 35.21 -17.26 -11.83
N ASP A 139 34.35 -16.30 -11.46
CA ASP A 139 33.68 -16.24 -10.14
C ASP A 139 32.77 -14.99 -10.05
N VAL A 140 31.58 -15.06 -10.66
CA VAL A 140 30.45 -14.16 -10.37
C VAL A 140 29.18 -15.02 -10.24
N PRO A 141 28.56 -15.15 -9.06
CA PRO A 141 27.37 -15.97 -8.94
C PRO A 141 26.14 -15.23 -9.50
N LEU A 142 25.53 -15.88 -10.50
CA LEU A 142 24.37 -15.49 -11.31
C LEU A 142 24.66 -14.38 -12.32
N LEU A 143 25.06 -14.78 -13.52
CA LEU A 143 24.28 -14.60 -14.76
C LEU A 143 25.03 -15.08 -16.00
N THR A 144 24.70 -16.28 -16.48
CA THR A 144 24.73 -16.59 -17.90
C THR A 144 23.34 -17.05 -18.30
N ASP A 145 22.79 -16.30 -19.24
CA ASP A 145 21.58 -16.61 -19.98
C ASP A 145 21.92 -17.80 -20.89
N PHE A 146 21.08 -18.83 -20.91
CA PHE A 146 21.12 -19.81 -21.99
C PHE A 146 20.40 -19.16 -23.17
N GLU A 147 21.12 -18.89 -24.24
CA GLU A 147 20.54 -18.60 -25.55
C GLU A 147 19.66 -19.79 -25.98
N GLU A 148 18.42 -19.49 -26.36
CA GLU A 148 17.57 -20.39 -27.14
C GLU A 148 18.14 -20.46 -28.55
N ASN A 149 18.75 -21.59 -28.91
CA ASN A 149 18.98 -21.91 -30.32
C ASN A 149 17.69 -22.47 -30.92
N ASN A 150 17.03 -21.65 -31.73
CA ASN A 150 16.16 -22.11 -32.80
C ASN A 150 17.04 -22.60 -33.95
N GLU A 151 16.96 -23.87 -34.30
CA GLU A 151 17.15 -24.35 -35.67
C GLU A 151 16.44 -25.70 -35.83
N ASP A 152 15.37 -25.69 -36.63
CA ASP A 152 14.68 -26.87 -37.16
C ASP A 152 15.61 -27.61 -38.14
N THR A 153 15.69 -28.95 -38.07
CA THR A 153 15.34 -29.86 -39.19
C THR A 153 15.56 -31.34 -38.84
N GLU A 154 14.50 -32.11 -39.13
CA GLU A 154 14.40 -33.52 -39.53
C GLU A 154 15.64 -34.44 -39.43
N ASN A 155 15.50 -35.57 -38.72
CA ASN A 155 15.42 -36.87 -39.38
C ASN A 155 14.99 -38.02 -38.46
N VAL A 156 14.16 -38.87 -39.05
CA VAL A 156 13.55 -40.10 -38.56
C VAL A 156 14.58 -41.23 -38.48
N SER A 157 14.62 -41.98 -37.39
CA SER A 157 14.60 -43.46 -37.42
C SER A 157 14.49 -44.08 -36.04
N ASN A 158 13.51 -44.99 -35.96
CA ASN A 158 13.27 -46.03 -34.96
C ASN A 158 14.54 -46.65 -34.35
N ASP A 159 14.50 -46.95 -33.05
CA ASP A 159 14.55 -48.35 -32.63
C ASP A 159 14.04 -48.55 -31.20
N ALA A 160 13.30 -49.65 -31.07
CA ALA A 160 12.71 -50.13 -29.83
C ALA A 160 13.68 -51.02 -29.06
N ASN A 161 13.35 -51.20 -27.78
CA ASN A 161 13.58 -52.37 -26.92
C ASN A 161 14.60 -52.28 -25.78
N MET A 162 14.03 -52.64 -24.61
CA MET A 162 14.50 -53.61 -23.63
C MET A 162 15.12 -53.12 -22.30
N LEU A 163 14.29 -53.30 -21.28
CA LEU A 163 14.51 -54.05 -20.03
C LEU A 163 15.40 -53.48 -18.91
N ASN A 164 14.71 -53.21 -17.80
CA ASN A 164 14.93 -53.83 -16.47
C ASN A 164 16.32 -54.36 -16.14
N ALA A 165 16.98 -53.72 -15.17
CA ALA A 165 17.61 -54.41 -14.03
C ALA A 165 18.06 -53.39 -12.96
N THR A 166 17.42 -53.41 -11.79
CA THR A 166 18.10 -53.21 -10.50
C THR A 166 18.71 -54.56 -10.10
N PRO A 167 19.85 -54.61 -9.36
CA PRO A 167 19.72 -54.65 -7.89
C PRO A 167 20.90 -54.09 -7.05
N ASP A 168 20.56 -53.86 -5.77
CA ASP A 168 21.31 -54.10 -4.52
C ASP A 168 22.58 -53.31 -4.10
N VAL A 169 22.35 -52.49 -3.06
CA VAL A 169 22.99 -52.40 -1.72
C VAL A 169 24.35 -53.09 -1.51
N ASP A 170 25.33 -52.34 -0.97
CA ASP A 170 26.17 -52.81 0.14
C ASP A 170 26.74 -51.66 0.98
N ILE A 171 26.64 -51.82 2.31
CA ILE A 171 27.18 -50.96 3.36
C ILE A 171 28.38 -51.70 3.95
N LEU A 172 29.57 -51.07 4.04
CA LEU A 172 30.63 -51.46 4.98
C LEU A 172 31.60 -50.30 5.25
N SER A 173 31.95 -50.15 6.52
CA SER A 173 33.01 -49.30 7.08
C SER A 173 33.94 -50.19 7.94
N PRO A 174 35.02 -49.68 8.55
CA PRO A 174 36.18 -48.97 7.99
C PRO A 174 37.49 -49.76 8.26
N SER A 175 38.52 -49.60 7.43
CA SER A 175 39.87 -50.04 7.81
C SER A 175 40.98 -49.19 7.18
N THR A 176 41.95 -48.93 8.04
CA THR A 176 43.09 -48.03 7.96
C THR A 176 44.14 -48.54 6.98
N THR A 177 44.67 -47.67 6.11
CA THR A 177 46.09 -47.73 5.70
C THR A 177 46.54 -46.37 5.16
N ASN A 178 47.54 -45.82 5.84
CA ASN A 178 48.32 -44.64 5.44
C ASN A 178 48.98 -44.87 4.08
N ASN A 179 48.94 -43.84 3.22
CA ASN A 179 50.15 -43.38 2.54
C ASN A 179 50.03 -41.91 2.15
N ASN A 180 50.95 -41.13 2.70
CA ASN A 180 51.17 -39.72 2.46
C ASN A 180 51.65 -39.47 1.02
N SER A 181 50.90 -38.69 0.26
CA SER A 181 51.40 -37.63 -0.65
C SER A 181 50.20 -37.07 -1.40
N ASN A 182 49.60 -36.01 -0.85
CA ASN A 182 48.83 -34.96 -1.57
C ASN A 182 48.13 -34.01 -0.58
N SER A 183 48.84 -33.57 0.47
CA SER A 183 48.32 -32.57 1.41
C SER A 183 48.43 -31.13 0.90
N HIS A 184 48.86 -30.89 -0.34
CA HIS A 184 48.99 -29.53 -0.89
C HIS A 184 47.88 -29.11 -1.87
N ASN A 185 46.95 -30.01 -2.24
CA ASN A 185 45.88 -29.69 -3.21
C ASN A 185 44.46 -29.71 -2.63
N LEU A 186 44.29 -29.88 -1.31
CA LEU A 186 42.97 -29.83 -0.65
C LEU A 186 42.73 -28.57 0.20
N GLU A 187 43.69 -27.66 0.29
CA GLU A 187 43.52 -26.39 1.00
C GLU A 187 43.20 -25.19 0.10
N VAL A 188 43.22 -25.34 -1.23
CA VAL A 188 42.97 -24.23 -2.17
C VAL A 188 41.49 -23.99 -2.47
N CYS A 189 40.58 -24.87 -2.03
CA CYS A 189 39.13 -24.68 -2.23
C CYS A 189 38.36 -24.43 -0.91
N LYS A 190 38.95 -23.68 0.02
CA LYS A 190 38.18 -22.85 0.95
C LYS A 190 38.18 -21.43 0.43
N GLN A 191 37.53 -21.23 -0.72
CA GLN A 191 37.12 -19.89 -1.14
C GLN A 191 36.23 -19.37 -0.01
N SER A 192 36.78 -18.48 0.80
CA SER A 192 36.06 -17.85 1.89
C SER A 192 34.87 -17.11 1.28
N THR A 193 33.71 -17.74 1.26
CA THR A 193 32.45 -17.06 0.97
C THR A 193 32.33 -15.98 2.03
N ILE A 194 32.66 -14.75 1.63
CA ILE A 194 32.55 -13.58 2.50
C ILE A 194 31.09 -13.56 2.95
N LYS A 195 30.84 -13.96 4.20
CA LYS A 195 29.55 -13.75 4.86
C LYS A 195 29.34 -12.24 4.89
N ALA A 196 28.59 -11.72 3.93
CA ALA A 196 28.19 -10.32 3.93
C ALA A 196 27.45 -10.06 5.23
N SER A 197 27.72 -8.94 5.89
CA SER A 197 27.00 -8.64 7.13
C SER A 197 25.50 -8.55 6.84
N PRO A 198 24.64 -9.13 7.69
CA PRO A 198 23.20 -9.24 7.44
C PRO A 198 22.53 -7.88 7.16
N ALA A 199 23.04 -6.82 7.79
CA ALA A 199 22.62 -5.44 7.53
C ALA A 199 22.89 -4.97 6.09
N ARG A 200 24.03 -5.34 5.49
CA ARG A 200 24.36 -5.00 4.09
C ARG A 200 23.50 -5.75 3.10
N ALA A 201 23.21 -7.03 3.37
CA ALA A 201 22.32 -7.81 2.52
C ALA A 201 20.88 -7.30 2.55
N THR A 202 20.40 -6.91 3.73
CA THR A 202 19.08 -6.28 3.92
C THR A 202 18.99 -4.96 3.14
N TRP A 203 20.00 -4.10 3.27
CA TRP A 203 20.08 -2.84 2.52
C TRP A 203 20.16 -3.06 1.01
N GLY A 204 20.92 -4.06 0.57
CA GLY A 204 21.00 -4.43 -0.84
C GLY A 204 19.64 -4.85 -1.42
N LEU A 205 18.85 -5.62 -0.66
CA LEU A 205 17.50 -6.04 -1.05
C LEU A 205 16.53 -4.86 -1.10
N PHE A 206 16.55 -4.03 -0.07
CA PHE A 206 15.71 -2.83 -0.01
C PHE A 206 16.00 -1.89 -1.19
N TYR A 207 17.28 -1.64 -1.48
CA TYR A 207 17.70 -0.83 -2.62
C TYR A 207 17.27 -1.45 -3.95
N ALA A 208 17.40 -2.76 -4.12
CA ALA A 208 16.96 -3.45 -5.34
C ALA A 208 15.45 -3.35 -5.55
N LEU A 209 14.65 -3.49 -4.49
CA LEU A 209 13.20 -3.35 -4.54
C LEU A 209 12.77 -1.91 -4.87
N ILE A 210 13.37 -0.91 -4.23
CA ILE A 210 13.07 0.50 -4.53
C ILE A 210 13.54 0.88 -5.93
N SER A 211 14.71 0.40 -6.38
CA SER A 211 15.19 0.71 -7.72
C SER A 211 14.33 0.07 -8.82
N SER A 212 13.72 -1.09 -8.56
CA SER A 212 12.86 -1.78 -9.54
C SER A 212 11.42 -1.26 -9.55
N PHE A 213 10.86 -0.92 -8.38
CA PHE A 213 9.44 -0.61 -8.21
C PHE A 213 9.15 0.82 -7.74
N GLY A 214 10.19 1.60 -7.40
CA GLY A 214 10.07 2.89 -6.74
C GLY A 214 9.33 3.94 -7.55
N LEU A 215 9.52 4.01 -8.88
CA LEU A 215 8.79 4.99 -9.69
C LEU A 215 7.27 4.79 -9.59
N ARG A 216 6.80 3.54 -9.72
CA ARG A 216 5.38 3.19 -9.59
C ARG A 216 4.87 3.45 -8.17
N LEU A 217 5.71 3.20 -7.16
CA LEU A 217 5.42 3.50 -5.76
C LEU A 217 5.20 5.01 -5.55
N PHE A 218 6.14 5.83 -5.98
CA PHE A 218 6.07 7.29 -5.83
C PHE A 218 4.92 7.90 -6.63
N CYS A 219 4.61 7.39 -7.83
CA CYS A 219 3.41 7.80 -8.55
C CYS A 219 2.13 7.48 -7.77
N GLY A 220 2.02 6.29 -7.18
CA GLY A 220 0.91 5.93 -6.30
C GLY A 220 0.82 6.85 -5.09
N TRP A 221 1.97 7.18 -4.48
CA TRP A 221 2.03 8.10 -3.35
C TRP A 221 1.52 9.49 -3.71
N ILE A 222 2.02 10.08 -4.80
CA ILE A 222 1.61 11.41 -5.25
C ILE A 222 0.10 11.48 -5.50
N LEU A 223 -0.49 10.45 -6.09
CA LEU A 223 -1.94 10.40 -6.30
C LEU A 223 -2.70 10.42 -4.97
N ILE A 224 -2.33 9.56 -4.02
CA ILE A 224 -2.97 9.54 -2.70
C ILE A 224 -2.78 10.89 -1.99
N SER A 225 -1.58 11.47 -2.02
CA SER A 225 -1.33 12.80 -1.42
C SER A 225 -2.21 13.87 -2.07
N ALA A 226 -2.37 13.84 -3.39
CA ALA A 226 -3.21 14.79 -4.11
C ALA A 226 -4.68 14.68 -3.68
N ALA A 227 -5.17 13.45 -3.45
CA ALA A 227 -6.52 13.21 -2.96
C ALA A 227 -6.79 13.83 -1.58
N VAL A 228 -5.78 13.84 -0.70
CA VAL A 228 -5.84 14.52 0.61
C VAL A 228 -6.14 16.01 0.44
N PHE A 229 -5.42 16.72 -0.42
CA PHE A 229 -5.67 18.15 -0.63
C PHE A 229 -7.12 18.44 -1.10
N PHE A 230 -7.66 17.59 -1.98
CA PHE A 230 -9.06 17.69 -2.40
C PHE A 230 -10.03 17.38 -1.25
N ASN A 231 -9.74 16.38 -0.41
CA ASN A 231 -10.59 16.05 0.73
C ASN A 231 -10.67 17.22 1.73
N TYR A 232 -9.52 17.83 2.05
CA TYR A 232 -9.44 18.97 2.96
C TYR A 232 -10.01 20.27 2.39
N SER A 233 -10.31 20.33 1.09
CA SER A 233 -11.08 21.44 0.51
C SER A 233 -12.55 21.45 0.98
N SER A 234 -13.09 20.28 1.35
CA SER A 234 -14.50 20.13 1.77
C SER A 234 -14.85 20.96 3.02
N PRO A 235 -14.10 20.90 4.14
CA PRO A 235 -14.32 21.81 5.28
C PRO A 235 -14.24 23.29 4.90
N LEU A 236 -13.35 23.68 3.99
CA LEU A 236 -13.20 25.08 3.59
C LEU A 236 -14.40 25.57 2.77
N LEU A 237 -14.88 24.74 1.85
CA LEU A 237 -16.06 25.02 1.06
C LEU A 237 -17.33 25.06 1.92
N LEU A 238 -17.44 24.16 2.91
CA LEU A 238 -18.50 24.21 3.91
C LEU A 238 -18.46 25.53 4.67
N GLY A 239 -17.27 26.00 5.05
CA GLY A 239 -17.11 27.30 5.70
C GLY A 239 -17.57 28.46 4.81
N MET A 240 -17.21 28.45 3.53
CA MET A 240 -17.66 29.47 2.57
C MET A 240 -19.17 29.43 2.34
N LEU A 241 -19.77 28.22 2.30
CA LEU A 241 -21.22 28.06 2.18
C LEU A 241 -21.95 28.64 3.40
N LEU A 242 -21.46 28.37 4.62
CA LEU A 242 -22.05 28.90 5.85
C LEU A 242 -21.91 30.42 5.96
N ARG A 243 -20.80 30.99 5.47
CA ARG A 243 -20.63 32.45 5.33
C ARG A 243 -21.62 33.05 4.34
N PHE A 244 -21.84 32.38 3.20
CA PHE A 244 -22.82 32.78 2.20
C PHE A 244 -24.24 32.78 2.80
N LEU A 245 -24.63 31.71 3.50
CA LEU A 245 -25.95 31.60 4.13
C LEU A 245 -26.18 32.63 5.23
N SER A 246 -25.11 33.18 5.81
CA SER A 246 -25.20 34.24 6.82
C SER A 246 -25.39 35.65 6.22
N LYS A 247 -25.24 35.82 4.90
CA LYS A 247 -25.36 37.10 4.19
C LYS A 247 -26.62 37.11 3.30
N PRO A 248 -27.72 37.75 3.73
CA PRO A 248 -28.97 37.74 2.99
C PRO A 248 -28.93 38.49 1.65
N GLU A 249 -27.97 39.39 1.46
CA GLU A 249 -27.81 40.20 0.22
C GLU A 249 -26.96 39.51 -0.86
N ALA A 250 -26.41 38.33 -0.60
CA ALA A 250 -25.52 37.65 -1.53
C ALA A 250 -26.30 37.00 -2.70
N PRO A 251 -25.79 37.06 -3.94
CA PRO A 251 -26.51 36.54 -5.09
C PRO A 251 -26.51 34.99 -5.11
N SER A 252 -27.65 34.39 -5.43
CA SER A 252 -27.88 32.94 -5.31
C SER A 252 -26.92 32.06 -6.12
N TRP A 253 -26.39 32.55 -7.24
CA TRP A 253 -25.44 31.81 -8.08
C TRP A 253 -24.15 31.45 -7.33
N GLN A 254 -23.72 32.25 -6.35
CA GLN A 254 -22.54 31.97 -5.53
C GLN A 254 -22.75 30.72 -4.66
N GLY A 255 -23.95 30.57 -4.07
CA GLY A 255 -24.30 29.39 -3.29
C GLY A 255 -24.31 28.11 -4.14
N TYR A 256 -24.94 28.16 -5.32
CA TYR A 256 -24.94 27.02 -6.25
C TYR A 256 -23.53 26.66 -6.73
N PHE A 257 -22.67 27.65 -7.00
CA PHE A 257 -21.29 27.43 -7.41
C PHE A 257 -20.45 26.75 -6.31
N ILE A 258 -20.60 27.18 -5.05
CA ILE A 258 -19.92 26.56 -3.90
C ILE A 258 -20.40 25.11 -3.73
N ALA A 259 -21.72 24.87 -3.76
CA ALA A 259 -22.28 23.53 -3.61
C ALA A 259 -21.84 22.57 -4.74
N PHE A 260 -21.81 23.05 -5.99
CA PHE A 260 -21.31 22.26 -7.12
C PHE A 260 -19.81 21.97 -6.98
N SER A 261 -19.03 22.95 -6.53
CA SER A 261 -17.60 22.79 -6.28
C SER A 261 -17.31 21.76 -5.18
N MET A 262 -18.14 21.71 -4.12
CA MET A 262 -18.07 20.66 -3.09
C MET A 262 -18.28 19.27 -3.69
N LEU A 263 -19.34 19.08 -4.47
CA LEU A 263 -19.62 17.79 -5.12
C LEU A 263 -18.48 17.37 -6.06
N PHE A 264 -18.01 18.31 -6.88
CA PHE A 264 -16.99 18.05 -7.90
C PHE A 264 -15.64 17.68 -7.28
N LEU A 265 -15.16 18.48 -6.32
CA LEU A 265 -13.87 18.24 -5.65
C LEU A 265 -13.90 16.98 -4.78
N GLN A 266 -15.03 16.68 -4.13
CA GLN A 266 -15.17 15.43 -3.38
C GLN A 266 -15.18 14.21 -4.30
N SER A 267 -15.84 14.30 -5.46
CA SER A 267 -15.84 13.22 -6.45
C SER A 267 -14.44 12.97 -7.00
N ILE A 268 -13.68 14.03 -7.31
CA ILE A 268 -12.28 13.91 -7.75
C ILE A 268 -11.42 13.30 -6.64
N SER A 269 -11.57 13.75 -5.39
CA SER A 269 -10.83 13.21 -4.24
C SER A 269 -10.96 11.69 -4.16
N VAL A 270 -12.19 11.16 -4.21
CA VAL A 270 -12.46 9.71 -4.14
C VAL A 270 -11.86 8.96 -5.33
N LEU A 271 -12.00 9.51 -6.54
CA LEU A 271 -11.47 8.87 -7.76
C LEU A 271 -9.94 8.81 -7.76
N VAL A 272 -9.27 9.89 -7.35
CA VAL A 272 -7.81 9.97 -7.26
C VAL A 272 -7.28 9.04 -6.16
N ASP A 273 -7.93 9.05 -4.99
CA ASP A 273 -7.57 8.17 -3.86
C ASP A 273 -7.63 6.70 -4.25
N GLN A 274 -8.77 6.26 -4.80
CA GLN A 274 -8.95 4.86 -5.20
C GLN A 274 -7.99 4.45 -6.33
N LYS A 275 -7.64 5.38 -7.23
CA LYS A 275 -6.62 5.13 -8.27
C LYS A 275 -5.22 4.99 -7.71
N GLY A 276 -4.84 5.87 -6.79
CA GLY A 276 -3.58 5.77 -6.07
C GLY A 276 -3.49 4.46 -5.27
N PHE A 277 -4.55 4.11 -4.54
CA PHE A 277 -4.65 2.86 -3.78
C PHE A 277 -4.52 1.61 -4.67
N TYR A 278 -5.22 1.58 -5.81
CA TYR A 278 -5.11 0.50 -6.79
C TYR A 278 -3.68 0.34 -7.32
N SER A 279 -2.98 1.45 -7.60
CA SER A 279 -1.58 1.43 -8.03
C SER A 279 -0.68 0.77 -6.96
N CYS A 280 -0.84 1.15 -5.69
CA CYS A 280 -0.10 0.56 -4.56
C CYS A 280 -0.44 -0.92 -4.35
N LEU A 281 -1.71 -1.32 -4.49
CA LEU A 281 -2.17 -2.71 -4.40
C LEU A 281 -1.52 -3.58 -5.50
N SER A 282 -1.63 -3.15 -6.75
CA SER A 282 -1.09 -3.86 -7.90
C SER A 282 0.45 -3.94 -7.83
N LEU A 283 1.10 -2.88 -7.36
CA LEU A 283 2.52 -2.88 -7.08
C LEU A 283 2.91 -3.91 -6.01
N GLY A 284 2.19 -3.97 -4.88
CA GLY A 284 2.45 -4.95 -3.82
C GLY A 284 2.37 -6.39 -4.35
N ILE A 285 1.38 -6.69 -5.19
CA ILE A 285 1.24 -7.99 -5.86
C ILE A 285 2.43 -8.27 -6.77
N SER A 286 2.87 -7.29 -7.56
CA SER A 286 4.05 -7.42 -8.45
C SER A 286 5.34 -7.70 -7.66
N VAL A 287 5.53 -7.04 -6.51
CA VAL A 287 6.65 -7.29 -5.59
C VAL A 287 6.61 -8.72 -5.05
N ARG A 288 5.44 -9.19 -4.61
CA ARG A 288 5.25 -10.59 -4.16
C ARG A 288 5.63 -11.57 -5.26
N SER A 289 5.11 -11.40 -6.47
CA SER A 289 5.40 -12.26 -7.61
C SER A 289 6.89 -12.31 -7.95
N ALA A 290 7.56 -11.15 -7.96
CA ALA A 290 8.99 -11.06 -8.22
C ALA A 290 9.83 -11.79 -7.15
N LEU A 291 9.53 -11.58 -5.87
CA LEU A 291 10.24 -12.21 -4.75
C LEU A 291 9.99 -13.72 -4.70
N THR A 292 8.74 -14.17 -4.88
CA THR A 292 8.41 -15.60 -4.94
C THR A 292 9.16 -16.28 -6.09
N SER A 293 9.18 -15.67 -7.29
CA SER A 293 9.94 -16.19 -8.43
C SER A 293 11.45 -16.23 -8.16
N ALA A 294 12.00 -15.19 -7.54
CA ALA A 294 13.42 -15.12 -7.18
C ALA A 294 13.81 -16.21 -6.16
N ILE A 295 13.01 -16.39 -5.10
CA ILE A 295 13.23 -17.40 -4.06
C ILE A 295 13.10 -18.81 -4.66
N TYR A 296 12.06 -19.05 -5.47
CA TYR A 296 11.85 -20.34 -6.13
C TYR A 296 13.03 -20.71 -7.03
N ARG A 297 13.43 -19.81 -7.95
CA ARG A 297 14.60 -20.01 -8.83
C ARG A 297 15.90 -20.18 -8.06
N LYS A 298 16.08 -19.46 -6.94
CA LYS A 298 17.26 -19.62 -6.09
C LYS A 298 17.26 -21.00 -5.41
N SER A 299 16.13 -21.46 -4.90
CA SER A 299 16.01 -22.75 -4.22
C SER A 299 16.38 -23.94 -5.10
N LEU A 300 16.13 -23.86 -6.41
CA LEU A 300 16.52 -24.86 -7.41
C LEU A 300 18.02 -24.85 -7.76
N ARG A 301 18.77 -23.82 -7.36
CA ARG A 301 20.20 -23.63 -7.68
C ARG A 301 21.08 -23.56 -6.43
N LEU A 302 20.55 -23.92 -5.25
CA LEU A 302 21.35 -24.00 -4.02
C LEU A 302 22.20 -25.27 -4.06
N SER A 303 23.44 -25.17 -3.56
CA SER A 303 24.26 -26.36 -3.30
C SER A 303 23.59 -27.23 -2.23
N SER A 304 23.91 -28.52 -2.19
CA SER A 304 23.37 -29.42 -1.15
C SER A 304 23.68 -28.93 0.26
N GLU A 305 24.85 -28.32 0.47
CA GLU A 305 25.27 -27.71 1.74
C GLU A 305 24.44 -26.48 2.12
N ALA A 306 24.19 -25.57 1.16
CA ALA A 306 23.33 -24.41 1.42
C ALA A 306 21.85 -24.80 1.55
N ARG A 307 21.41 -25.86 0.85
CA ARG A 307 20.04 -26.36 0.92
C ARG A 307 19.75 -27.05 2.25
N SER A 308 20.72 -27.77 2.82
CA SER A 308 20.56 -28.46 4.12
C SER A 308 20.42 -27.48 5.29
N GLN A 309 20.86 -26.24 5.14
CA GLN A 309 20.68 -25.18 6.14
C GLN A 309 19.23 -24.69 6.26
N TYR A 310 18.38 -24.95 5.26
CA TYR A 310 16.98 -24.51 5.25
C TYR A 310 16.03 -25.70 5.10
N THR A 311 15.16 -25.91 6.07
CA THR A 311 14.10 -26.91 5.97
C THR A 311 13.05 -26.51 4.92
N THR A 312 12.33 -27.50 4.36
CA THR A 312 11.21 -27.22 3.44
C THR A 312 10.12 -26.38 4.11
N GLY A 313 9.89 -26.58 5.42
CA GLY A 313 8.94 -25.77 6.20
C GLY A 313 9.37 -24.31 6.32
N GLU A 314 10.65 -24.03 6.53
CA GLU A 314 11.19 -22.66 6.58
C GLU A 314 11.06 -21.95 5.23
N LEU A 315 11.31 -22.65 4.12
CA LEU A 315 11.14 -22.10 2.77
C LEU A 315 9.66 -21.74 2.50
N ILE A 316 8.72 -22.61 2.88
CA ILE A 316 7.29 -22.34 2.74
C ILE A 316 6.88 -21.15 3.62
N ASN A 317 7.39 -21.06 4.85
CA ASN A 317 7.14 -19.93 5.74
C ASN A 317 7.70 -18.62 5.15
N LEU A 318 8.90 -18.65 4.56
CA LEU A 318 9.49 -17.50 3.86
C LEU A 318 8.58 -17.03 2.72
N LEU A 319 8.08 -17.94 1.88
CA LEU A 319 7.21 -17.64 0.75
C LEU A 319 5.80 -17.18 1.14
N SER A 320 5.23 -17.72 2.21
CA SER A 320 3.84 -17.46 2.61
C SER A 320 3.71 -16.30 3.59
N VAL A 321 4.64 -16.15 4.54
CA VAL A 321 4.57 -15.15 5.61
C VAL A 321 5.48 -13.97 5.30
N ASP A 322 6.78 -14.19 5.09
CA ASP A 322 7.75 -13.11 4.99
C ASP A 322 7.57 -12.30 3.68
N VAL A 323 7.38 -12.97 2.53
CA VAL A 323 7.06 -12.29 1.26
C VAL A 323 5.74 -11.53 1.34
N ASN A 324 4.71 -12.09 2.00
CA ASN A 324 3.42 -11.42 2.12
C ASN A 324 3.53 -10.14 2.98
N ARG A 325 4.36 -10.15 4.02
CA ARG A 325 4.64 -8.94 4.83
C ARG A 325 5.36 -7.87 4.02
N ILE A 326 6.31 -8.24 3.17
CA ILE A 326 6.97 -7.27 2.26
C ILE A 326 5.95 -6.69 1.27
N LYS A 327 5.04 -7.52 0.73
CA LYS A 327 3.93 -7.05 -0.12
C LYS A 327 3.03 -6.05 0.60
N GLU A 328 2.64 -6.33 1.84
CA GLU A 328 1.84 -5.42 2.67
C GLU A 328 2.58 -4.11 2.98
N LEU A 329 3.89 -4.17 3.23
CA LEU A 329 4.72 -2.98 3.41
C LEU A 329 4.66 -2.06 2.19
N PHE A 330 4.87 -2.58 0.98
CA PHE A 330 4.79 -1.77 -0.23
C PHE A 330 3.38 -1.23 -0.46
N MET A 331 2.36 -2.07 -0.24
CA MET A 331 0.95 -1.70 -0.40
C MET A 331 0.50 -0.57 0.54
N PHE A 332 0.89 -0.60 1.81
CA PHE A 332 0.43 0.35 2.84
C PHE A 332 1.49 1.38 3.27
N SER A 333 2.64 1.41 2.58
CA SER A 333 3.71 2.37 2.83
C SER A 333 3.24 3.82 2.79
N PHE A 334 2.16 4.11 2.04
CA PHE A 334 1.64 5.47 1.93
C PHE A 334 1.15 6.06 3.25
N LEU A 335 0.60 5.22 4.13
CA LEU A 335 -0.01 5.66 5.38
C LEU A 335 0.95 6.47 6.28
N VAL A 336 2.26 6.19 6.22
CA VAL A 336 3.23 6.89 7.07
C VAL A 336 3.41 8.34 6.63
N TRP A 337 3.75 8.58 5.37
CA TRP A 337 3.97 9.94 4.89
C TRP A 337 2.65 10.71 4.75
N ASP A 338 1.56 10.02 4.40
CA ASP A 338 0.25 10.63 4.23
C ASP A 338 -0.28 11.19 5.55
N ALA A 339 -0.08 10.44 6.65
CA ALA A 339 -0.41 10.92 7.99
C ALA A 339 0.38 12.18 8.40
N PHE A 340 1.63 12.35 7.97
CA PHE A 340 2.38 13.58 8.23
C PHE A 340 1.81 14.78 7.45
N ILE A 341 1.41 14.56 6.20
CA ILE A 341 0.76 15.59 5.37
C ILE A 341 -0.58 15.98 6.00
N GLU A 342 -1.43 15.01 6.35
CA GLU A 342 -2.73 15.24 6.96
C GLU A 342 -2.64 15.94 8.32
N PHE A 343 -1.67 15.56 9.16
CA PHE A 343 -1.44 16.23 10.44
C PHE A 343 -1.02 17.69 10.22
N GLY A 344 -0.06 17.95 9.34
CA GLY A 344 0.40 19.30 9.04
C GLY A 344 -0.72 20.18 8.46
N LEU A 345 -1.47 19.65 7.49
CA LEU A 345 -2.58 20.36 6.86
C LEU A 345 -3.71 20.64 7.85
N SER A 346 -4.11 19.65 8.64
CA SER A 346 -5.11 19.81 9.72
C SER A 346 -4.70 20.90 10.71
N PHE A 347 -3.44 20.85 11.18
CA PHE A 347 -2.96 21.81 12.17
C PHE A 347 -2.96 23.24 11.63
N ILE A 348 -2.47 23.45 10.40
CA ILE A 348 -2.46 24.78 9.76
C ILE A 348 -3.89 25.31 9.60
N LEU A 349 -4.84 24.48 9.17
CA LEU A 349 -6.22 24.89 8.96
C LEU A 349 -6.97 25.14 10.28
N LEU A 350 -6.76 24.30 11.29
CA LEU A 350 -7.31 24.50 12.63
C LEU A 350 -6.74 25.77 13.28
N TRP A 351 -5.44 26.02 13.15
CA TRP A 351 -4.81 27.25 13.63
C TRP A 351 -5.43 28.49 12.98
N ARG A 352 -5.67 28.45 11.67
CA ARG A 352 -6.34 29.56 10.97
C ARG A 352 -7.79 29.76 11.42
N GLN A 353 -8.50 28.69 11.79
CA GLN A 353 -9.91 28.77 12.18
C GLN A 353 -10.11 29.19 13.65
N LEU A 354 -9.25 28.70 14.55
CA LEU A 354 -9.43 28.78 16.00
C LEU A 354 -8.27 29.47 16.75
N GLY A 355 -7.14 29.75 16.10
CA GLY A 355 -5.97 30.36 16.74
C GLY A 355 -5.32 29.44 17.76
N SER A 356 -4.88 30.02 18.89
CA SER A 356 -4.22 29.32 20.01
C SER A 356 -5.05 28.19 20.61
N ALA A 357 -6.38 28.32 20.60
CA ALA A 357 -7.28 27.29 21.11
C ALA A 357 -7.13 25.94 20.38
N ALA A 358 -6.68 25.93 19.12
CA ALA A 358 -6.39 24.71 18.37
C ALA A 358 -5.32 23.84 19.05
N ILE A 359 -4.35 24.44 19.76
CA ILE A 359 -3.30 23.72 20.48
C ILE A 359 -3.90 22.85 21.58
N ALA A 360 -4.92 23.33 22.29
CA ALA A 360 -5.55 22.57 23.36
C ALA A 360 -6.24 21.31 22.83
N GLY A 361 -6.95 21.44 21.71
CA GLY A 361 -7.61 20.30 21.03
C GLY A 361 -6.61 19.29 20.48
N VAL A 362 -5.61 19.75 19.74
CA VAL A 362 -4.56 18.89 19.18
C VAL A 362 -3.71 18.25 20.29
N GLY A 363 -3.41 18.99 21.36
CA GLY A 363 -2.70 18.48 22.53
C GLY A 363 -3.45 17.35 23.24
N PHE A 364 -4.76 17.52 23.45
CA PHE A 364 -5.58 16.43 24.00
C PHE A 364 -5.67 15.23 23.06
N LEU A 365 -5.82 15.46 21.75
CA LEU A 365 -5.78 14.39 20.76
C LEU A 365 -4.47 13.59 20.82
N LEU A 366 -3.32 14.28 20.91
CA LEU A 366 -2.02 13.65 21.08
C LEU A 366 -1.89 12.89 22.40
N LEU A 367 -2.58 13.30 23.47
CA LEU A 367 -2.63 12.58 24.75
C LEU A 367 -3.51 11.31 24.69
N VAL A 368 -4.57 11.32 23.88
CA VAL A 368 -5.43 10.14 23.67
C VAL A 368 -4.69 9.00 22.95
N LEU A 369 -3.70 9.32 22.11
CA LEU A 369 -2.90 8.30 21.40
C LEU A 369 -2.12 7.35 22.32
N PRO A 370 -1.26 7.81 23.26
CA PRO A 370 -0.55 6.91 24.17
C PRO A 370 -1.52 6.16 25.10
N LEU A 371 -2.63 6.78 25.51
CA LEU A 371 -3.67 6.09 26.26
C LEU A 371 -4.25 4.90 25.46
N ASN A 372 -4.56 5.09 24.19
CA ASN A 372 -5.00 4.01 23.31
C ASN A 372 -3.93 2.94 23.12
N CYS A 373 -2.66 3.31 22.95
CA CYS A 373 -1.56 2.35 22.87
C CYS A 373 -1.44 1.50 24.13
N LEU A 374 -1.57 2.10 25.32
CA LEU A 374 -1.56 1.37 26.60
C LEU A 374 -2.75 0.41 26.73
N LEU A 375 -3.95 0.82 26.33
CA LEU A 375 -5.14 -0.03 26.34
C LEU A 375 -5.04 -1.19 25.35
N ILE A 376 -4.53 -0.95 24.14
CA ILE A 376 -4.27 -1.99 23.14
C ILE A 376 -3.24 -2.98 23.68
N TRP A 377 -2.13 -2.49 24.25
CA TRP A 377 -1.11 -3.35 24.85
C TRP A 377 -1.66 -4.22 25.98
N ALA A 378 -2.47 -3.64 26.88
CA ALA A 378 -3.13 -4.39 27.94
C ALA A 378 -4.11 -5.44 27.38
N THR A 379 -4.86 -5.10 26.33
CA THR A 379 -5.80 -6.00 25.65
C THR A 379 -5.08 -7.16 24.97
N GLN A 380 -3.96 -6.89 24.28
CA GLN A 380 -3.11 -7.91 23.66
C GLN A 380 -2.58 -8.92 24.69
N LYS A 381 -2.30 -8.48 25.93
CA LYS A 381 -1.89 -9.40 27.00
C LYS A 381 -3.00 -10.40 27.37
N PHE A 382 -4.26 -9.97 27.36
CA PHE A 382 -5.40 -10.88 27.55
C PHE A 382 -5.58 -11.80 26.35
N GLU A 383 -5.38 -11.29 25.12
CA GLU A 383 -5.45 -12.08 23.89
C GLU A 383 -4.41 -13.21 23.87
N ILE A 384 -3.18 -12.95 24.32
CA ILE A 384 -2.14 -13.98 24.46
C ILE A 384 -2.55 -15.06 25.49
N ARG A 385 -3.27 -14.69 26.56
CA ARG A 385 -3.75 -15.66 27.56
C ARG A 385 -4.92 -16.48 27.03
N GLU A 386 -5.85 -15.85 26.33
CA GLU A 386 -6.95 -16.53 25.64
C GLU A 386 -6.41 -17.58 24.66
N MET A 387 -5.44 -17.20 23.83
CA MET A 387 -4.79 -18.09 22.87
C MET A 387 -4.23 -19.35 23.54
N LYS A 388 -3.60 -19.23 24.72
CA LYS A 388 -3.09 -20.40 25.46
C LYS A 388 -4.19 -21.38 25.87
N TYR A 389 -5.36 -20.89 26.29
CA TYR A 389 -6.48 -21.77 26.65
C TYR A 389 -7.16 -22.35 25.42
N LYS A 390 -7.27 -21.56 24.34
CA LYS A 390 -7.76 -22.03 23.05
C LYS A 390 -6.90 -23.17 22.49
N ASP A 391 -5.58 -23.03 22.56
CA ASP A 391 -4.62 -24.06 22.12
C ASP A 391 -4.74 -25.34 22.97
N LYS A 392 -4.83 -25.19 24.31
CA LYS A 392 -5.09 -26.34 25.21
C LYS A 392 -6.39 -27.06 24.87
N ARG A 393 -7.47 -26.32 24.60
CA ARG A 393 -8.76 -26.89 24.20
C ARG A 393 -8.65 -27.62 22.87
N MET A 394 -8.02 -27.00 21.87
CA MET A 394 -7.86 -27.61 20.55
C MET A 394 -7.02 -28.88 20.60
N LYS A 395 -5.95 -28.89 21.39
CA LYS A 395 -5.11 -30.07 21.62
C LYS A 395 -5.91 -31.20 22.27
N CYS A 396 -6.62 -30.93 23.37
CA CYS A 396 -7.45 -31.93 24.06
C CYS A 396 -8.54 -32.49 23.14
N LEU A 397 -9.21 -31.64 22.36
CA LEU A 397 -10.21 -32.06 21.39
C LEU A 397 -9.61 -32.94 20.29
N GLY A 398 -8.41 -32.60 19.81
CA GLY A 398 -7.66 -33.41 18.85
C GLY A 398 -7.31 -34.80 19.38
N GLU A 399 -6.82 -34.89 20.62
CA GLU A 399 -6.51 -36.17 21.29
C GLU A 399 -7.77 -37.05 21.47
N VAL A 400 -8.89 -36.45 21.89
CA VAL A 400 -10.18 -37.17 22.06
C VAL A 400 -10.73 -37.68 20.73
N LEU A 401 -10.67 -36.87 19.67
CA LEU A 401 -11.15 -37.26 18.34
C LEU A 401 -10.26 -38.37 17.73
N ALA A 402 -8.94 -38.28 17.91
CA ALA A 402 -8.02 -39.33 17.48
C ALA A 402 -8.31 -40.68 18.17
N ALA A 403 -8.71 -40.65 19.45
CA ALA A 403 -9.03 -41.84 20.25
C ALA A 403 -10.54 -42.16 20.34
N ILE A 404 -11.38 -41.63 19.45
CA ILE A 404 -12.85 -41.63 19.62
C ILE A 404 -13.46 -43.03 19.81
N ARG A 405 -12.91 -44.06 19.14
CA ARG A 405 -13.38 -45.44 19.27
C ARG A 405 -13.21 -45.97 20.70
N VAL A 406 -12.07 -45.69 21.32
CA VAL A 406 -11.76 -46.08 22.71
C VAL A 406 -12.68 -45.32 23.68
N VAL A 407 -12.84 -44.01 23.46
CA VAL A 407 -13.72 -43.17 24.29
C VAL A 407 -15.17 -43.67 24.29
N LYS A 408 -15.69 -44.07 23.12
CA LYS A 408 -17.02 -44.66 22.98
C LYS A 408 -17.13 -46.04 23.63
N LEU A 409 -16.15 -46.92 23.41
CA LEU A 409 -16.14 -48.28 23.95
C LEU A 409 -16.22 -48.31 25.48
N TYR A 410 -15.51 -47.39 26.14
CA TYR A 410 -15.50 -47.27 27.61
C TYR A 410 -16.56 -46.28 28.16
N ALA A 411 -17.41 -45.71 27.31
CA ALA A 411 -18.40 -44.70 27.68
C ALA A 411 -17.81 -43.48 28.43
N TRP A 412 -16.57 -43.08 28.12
CA TRP A 412 -15.85 -41.96 28.76
C TRP A 412 -16.25 -40.57 28.23
N GLU A 413 -17.27 -40.48 27.39
CA GLU A 413 -17.71 -39.25 26.72
C GLU A 413 -17.99 -38.12 27.71
N LYS A 414 -18.73 -38.40 28.78
CA LYS A 414 -19.09 -37.39 29.79
C LYS A 414 -17.86 -36.88 30.55
N ALA A 415 -16.87 -37.74 30.80
CA ALA A 415 -15.64 -37.37 31.49
C ALA A 415 -14.81 -36.40 30.64
N PHE A 416 -14.55 -36.75 29.38
CA PHE A 416 -13.85 -35.86 28.45
C PHE A 416 -14.64 -34.57 28.14
N GLN A 417 -15.97 -34.65 28.05
CA GLN A 417 -16.82 -33.46 27.90
C GLN A 417 -16.66 -32.50 29.08
N SER A 418 -16.63 -33.02 30.31
CA SER A 418 -16.39 -32.21 31.51
C SER A 418 -15.01 -31.56 31.49
N GLN A 419 -13.97 -32.31 31.09
CA GLN A 419 -12.61 -31.79 30.96
C GLN A 419 -12.51 -30.67 29.89
N VAL A 420 -13.13 -30.85 28.72
CA VAL A 420 -13.17 -29.79 27.69
C VAL A 420 -13.95 -28.57 28.18
N LYS A 421 -15.06 -28.78 28.90
CA LYS A 421 -15.88 -27.70 29.44
C LYS A 421 -15.15 -26.88 30.51
N SER A 422 -14.33 -27.51 31.35
CA SER A 422 -13.53 -26.79 32.36
C SER A 422 -12.44 -25.91 31.72
N ILE A 423 -11.78 -26.40 30.67
CA ILE A 423 -10.85 -25.60 29.85
C ILE A 423 -11.61 -24.44 29.19
N ARG A 424 -12.79 -24.71 28.62
CA ARG A 424 -13.64 -23.69 27.99
C ARG A 424 -14.09 -22.61 28.97
N GLN A 425 -14.39 -22.94 30.22
CA GLN A 425 -14.74 -21.94 31.24
C GLN A 425 -13.58 -20.97 31.49
N SER A 426 -12.35 -21.49 31.58
CA SER A 426 -11.16 -20.65 31.72
C SER A 426 -10.92 -19.78 30.48
N GLU A 427 -11.09 -20.34 29.28
CA GLU A 427 -11.03 -19.62 28.00
C GLU A 427 -12.06 -18.47 27.96
N LEU A 428 -13.30 -18.72 28.38
CA LEU A 428 -14.38 -17.73 28.37
C LEU A 428 -14.12 -16.54 29.30
N ILE A 429 -13.48 -16.76 30.46
CA ILE A 429 -13.11 -15.67 31.38
C ILE A 429 -12.09 -14.74 30.72
N GLU A 430 -11.06 -15.29 30.07
CA GLU A 430 -10.08 -14.47 29.34
C GLU A 430 -10.70 -13.81 28.11
N LEU A 431 -11.59 -14.51 27.40
CA LEU A 431 -12.33 -13.95 26.26
C LEU A 431 -13.20 -12.76 26.68
N LEU A 432 -13.85 -12.83 27.85
CA LEU A 432 -14.61 -11.70 28.40
C LEU A 432 -13.70 -10.50 28.66
N ARG A 433 -12.49 -10.71 29.20
CA ARG A 433 -11.51 -9.63 29.40
C ARG A 433 -11.05 -9.01 28.09
N VAL A 434 -10.83 -9.83 27.05
CA VAL A 434 -10.52 -9.34 25.70
C VAL A 434 -11.67 -8.49 25.16
N ALA A 435 -12.91 -8.97 25.26
CA ALA A 435 -14.10 -8.24 24.81
C ALA A 435 -14.29 -6.90 25.56
N LEU A 436 -14.11 -6.90 26.88
CA LEU A 436 -14.16 -5.68 27.69
C LEU A 436 -13.02 -4.71 27.35
N GLY A 437 -11.81 -5.22 27.08
CA GLY A 437 -10.67 -4.42 26.65
C GLY A 437 -10.93 -3.71 25.31
N TRP A 438 -11.38 -4.45 24.29
CA TRP A 438 -11.76 -3.87 23.00
C TRP A 438 -12.96 -2.91 23.12
N GLY A 439 -13.94 -3.24 23.97
CA GLY A 439 -15.06 -2.37 24.27
C GLY A 439 -14.61 -1.03 24.87
N LEU A 440 -13.67 -1.05 25.82
CA LEU A 440 -13.11 0.16 26.42
C LEU A 440 -12.32 0.99 25.40
N CYS A 441 -11.49 0.36 24.57
CA CYS A 441 -10.81 1.04 23.46
C CYS A 441 -11.81 1.74 22.54
N HIS A 442 -12.91 1.05 22.18
CA HIS A 442 -13.95 1.61 21.33
C HIS A 442 -14.66 2.81 21.97
N VAL A 443 -14.97 2.74 23.27
CA VAL A 443 -15.59 3.84 24.02
C VAL A 443 -14.69 5.06 24.05
N VAL A 444 -13.40 4.90 24.41
CA VAL A 444 -12.41 5.99 24.41
C VAL A 444 -12.32 6.63 23.03
N TRP A 445 -12.27 5.80 21.98
CA TRP A 445 -12.16 6.28 20.59
C TRP A 445 -13.38 7.06 20.11
N ASN A 446 -14.59 6.63 20.49
CA ASN A 446 -15.82 7.32 20.11
C ASN A 446 -16.08 8.58 20.94
N LEU A 447 -15.64 8.62 22.20
CA LEU A 447 -15.76 9.80 23.05
C LEU A 447 -14.73 10.88 22.74
N ALA A 448 -13.53 10.49 22.26
CA ALA A 448 -12.44 11.40 21.94
C ALA A 448 -12.85 12.65 21.14
N PRO A 449 -13.56 12.57 19.98
CA PRO A 449 -13.92 13.76 19.21
C PRO A 449 -14.80 14.75 20.00
N TYR A 450 -15.74 14.26 20.80
CA TYR A 450 -16.60 15.11 21.62
C TYR A 450 -15.81 15.84 22.71
N ILE A 451 -14.88 15.15 23.36
CA ILE A 451 -14.02 15.74 24.39
C ILE A 451 -13.05 16.76 23.77
N ILE A 452 -12.44 16.44 22.61
CA ILE A 452 -11.57 17.36 21.87
C ILE A 452 -12.32 18.64 21.52
N LEU A 453 -13.52 18.53 20.97
CA LEU A 453 -14.35 19.67 20.62
C LEU A 453 -14.73 20.51 21.84
N LEU A 454 -15.14 19.85 22.94
CA LEU A 454 -15.47 20.52 24.19
C LEU A 454 -14.27 21.32 24.71
N ILE A 455 -13.10 20.69 24.83
CA ILE A 455 -11.87 21.36 25.30
C ILE A 455 -11.54 22.54 24.40
N THR A 456 -11.55 22.35 23.09
CA THR A 456 -11.17 23.37 22.11
C THR A 456 -12.10 24.58 22.14
N PHE A 457 -13.41 24.36 22.19
CA PHE A 457 -14.37 25.47 22.23
C PHE A 457 -14.38 26.17 23.59
N VAL A 458 -14.20 25.43 24.69
CA VAL A 458 -14.07 26.04 26.03
C VAL A 458 -12.81 26.91 26.12
N THR A 459 -11.66 26.44 25.62
CA THR A 459 -10.43 27.25 25.60
C THR A 459 -10.57 28.45 24.68
N TYR A 460 -11.19 28.28 23.51
CA TYR A 460 -11.49 29.39 22.61
C TYR A 460 -12.35 30.47 23.25
N LEU A 461 -13.45 30.09 23.91
CA LEU A 461 -14.33 31.03 24.60
C LEU A 461 -13.62 31.72 25.77
N ARG A 462 -12.80 30.98 26.54
CA ARG A 462 -12.02 31.54 27.65
C ARG A 462 -10.99 32.55 27.17
N GLU A 463 -10.19 32.22 26.15
CA GLU A 463 -9.18 33.11 25.58
C GLU A 463 -9.83 34.37 25.01
N PHE A 464 -10.92 34.20 24.27
CA PHE A 464 -11.69 35.31 23.71
C PHE A 464 -12.25 36.23 24.80
N LEU A 465 -12.80 35.67 25.87
CA LEU A 465 -13.36 36.44 26.99
C LEU A 465 -12.28 37.15 27.80
N PHE A 466 -11.12 36.52 28.00
CA PHE A 466 -9.98 37.13 28.69
C PHE A 466 -9.35 38.27 27.88
N ALA A 467 -9.14 38.08 26.57
CA ALA A 467 -8.57 39.10 25.69
C ALA A 467 -9.46 40.34 25.55
N ASN A 468 -10.79 40.15 25.55
CA ASN A 468 -11.76 41.24 25.43
C ASN A 468 -12.32 41.70 26.78
N HIS A 469 -11.77 41.22 27.91
CA HIS A 469 -12.27 41.57 29.24
C HIS A 469 -12.31 43.09 29.46
N ASN A 470 -11.27 43.80 29.01
CA ASN A 470 -11.15 45.26 29.14
C ASN A 470 -12.16 46.02 28.25
N VAL A 471 -12.44 45.51 27.05
CA VAL A 471 -13.36 46.12 26.07
C VAL A 471 -14.83 45.85 26.43
N LEU A 472 -15.12 44.66 26.97
CA LEU A 472 -16.46 44.27 27.41
C LEU A 472 -16.88 44.99 28.70
N LEU A 473 -15.92 45.38 29.56
CA LEU A 473 -16.18 46.20 30.75
C LEU A 473 -16.49 47.66 30.38
N ASP A 474 -15.78 48.27 29.44
CA ASP A 474 -16.02 49.65 28.99
C ASP A 474 -17.36 49.80 28.23
N ASN A 475 -17.71 48.81 27.42
CA ASN A 475 -18.94 48.85 26.60
C ASN A 475 -20.22 48.48 27.36
N TRP A 476 -20.13 47.98 28.59
CA TRP A 476 -21.32 47.68 29.41
C TRP A 476 -21.92 48.93 30.07
N VAL A 477 -21.21 50.07 30.06
CA VAL A 477 -21.62 51.33 30.71
C VAL A 477 -21.90 52.48 29.71
N GLY A 478 -21.68 52.30 28.40
CA GLY A 478 -21.84 53.38 27.42
C GLY A 478 -22.69 53.01 26.21
N ASN A 479 -23.81 53.73 26.01
CA ASN A 479 -24.67 53.74 24.82
C ASN A 479 -23.88 54.05 23.52
N THR A 480 -23.21 53.06 22.94
CA THR A 480 -22.67 53.16 21.57
C THR A 480 -23.06 51.93 20.78
N THR A 481 -23.87 52.15 19.74
CA THR A 481 -24.51 51.13 18.90
C THR A 481 -23.62 50.61 17.76
N ASP A 482 -22.36 51.06 17.66
CA ASP A 482 -21.43 50.66 16.61
C ASP A 482 -20.27 49.84 17.20
N ILE A 483 -20.61 48.71 17.83
CA ILE A 483 -19.62 47.72 18.23
C ILE A 483 -19.43 46.80 17.01
N PRO A 484 -18.21 46.62 16.47
CA PRO A 484 -17.94 45.52 15.56
C PRO A 484 -18.16 44.25 16.38
N THR A 485 -19.36 43.67 16.29
CA THR A 485 -19.72 42.48 17.06
C THR A 485 -18.60 41.49 16.89
N PRO A 486 -17.85 41.14 17.95
CA PRO A 486 -16.90 40.07 17.80
C PRO A 486 -17.77 38.84 17.57
N GLN A 487 -17.82 38.35 16.32
CA GLN A 487 -18.68 37.25 15.97
C GLN A 487 -18.27 36.04 16.83
N LEU A 488 -19.03 35.86 17.90
CA LEU A 488 -19.01 34.69 18.77
C LEU A 488 -19.16 33.46 17.88
N LEU A 489 -18.46 32.39 18.29
CA LEU A 489 -18.52 31.02 17.78
C LEU A 489 -19.50 30.83 16.59
N THR A 490 -19.08 31.23 15.39
CA THR A 490 -19.95 31.20 14.21
C THR A 490 -20.23 29.75 13.79
N PRO A 491 -21.38 29.46 13.13
CA PRO A 491 -21.64 28.14 12.58
C PRO A 491 -20.47 27.65 11.72
N GLU A 492 -19.87 28.54 10.94
CA GLU A 492 -18.65 28.28 10.19
C GLU A 492 -17.51 27.77 11.09
N ARG A 493 -17.14 28.50 12.15
CA ARG A 493 -16.07 28.08 13.07
C ARG A 493 -16.35 26.72 13.70
N ILE A 494 -17.59 26.44 14.08
CA ILE A 494 -17.96 25.17 14.68
C ILE A 494 -17.84 24.03 13.66
N PHE A 495 -18.59 24.10 12.56
CA PHE A 495 -18.69 22.98 11.61
C PHE A 495 -17.39 22.72 10.86
N VAL A 496 -16.62 23.76 10.54
CA VAL A 496 -15.30 23.60 9.89
C VAL A 496 -14.33 22.91 10.85
N SER A 497 -14.29 23.32 12.13
CA SER A 497 -13.40 22.70 13.13
C SER A 497 -13.79 21.26 13.42
N VAL A 498 -15.09 20.97 13.54
CA VAL A 498 -15.62 19.60 13.70
C VAL A 498 -15.17 18.71 12.54
N SER A 499 -15.29 19.21 11.31
CA SER A 499 -14.89 18.47 10.11
C SER A 499 -13.37 18.23 10.09
N LEU A 500 -12.56 19.23 10.41
CA LEU A 500 -11.09 19.11 10.47
C LEU A 500 -10.62 18.12 11.55
N PHE A 501 -11.22 18.14 12.75
CA PHE A 501 -10.89 17.15 13.78
C PHE A 501 -11.29 15.73 13.39
N ASN A 502 -12.42 15.56 12.68
CA ASN A 502 -12.84 14.26 12.17
C ASN A 502 -11.89 13.73 11.10
N LEU A 503 -11.39 14.58 10.21
CA LEU A 503 -10.39 14.19 9.20
C LEU A 503 -9.07 13.78 9.85
N LEU A 504 -8.59 14.54 10.85
CA LEU A 504 -7.36 14.25 11.58
C LEU A 504 -7.39 12.92 12.35
N ARG A 505 -8.56 12.36 12.62
CA ARG A 505 -8.73 11.12 13.40
C ARG A 505 -8.28 9.86 12.64
N SER A 506 -8.63 9.76 11.36
CA SER A 506 -8.31 8.60 10.52
C SER A 506 -6.80 8.28 10.42
N PRO A 507 -5.92 9.24 10.05
CA PRO A 507 -4.49 8.96 9.89
C PRO A 507 -3.84 8.56 11.22
N LEU A 508 -4.23 9.19 12.32
CA LEU A 508 -3.67 8.92 13.64
C LEU A 508 -3.99 7.51 14.14
N LEU A 509 -5.09 6.91 13.68
CA LEU A 509 -5.44 5.52 14.00
C LEU A 509 -4.62 4.52 13.19
N LEU A 510 -4.40 4.81 11.91
CA LEU A 510 -3.76 3.88 10.98
C LEU A 510 -2.22 3.93 11.06
N LEU A 511 -1.66 5.05 11.52
CA LEU A 511 -0.22 5.26 11.62
C LEU A 511 0.47 4.22 12.52
N PRO A 512 0.00 3.90 13.75
CA PRO A 512 0.63 2.85 14.57
C PRO A 512 0.64 1.47 13.90
N TRP A 513 -0.42 1.13 13.16
CA TRP A 513 -0.52 -0.13 12.41
C TRP A 513 0.53 -0.21 11.30
N SER A 514 0.69 0.88 10.54
CA SER A 514 1.67 0.98 9.47
C SER A 514 3.11 0.98 10.01
N LEU A 515 3.38 1.73 11.09
CA LEU A 515 4.69 1.74 11.74
C LEU A 515 5.05 0.36 12.31
N SER A 516 4.11 -0.31 12.99
CA SER A 516 4.35 -1.65 13.52
C SER A 516 4.70 -2.64 12.42
N SER A 517 3.96 -2.60 11.31
CA SER A 517 4.21 -3.45 10.14
C SER A 517 5.58 -3.18 9.51
N SER A 518 5.94 -1.89 9.38
CA SER A 518 7.24 -1.46 8.87
C SER A 518 8.40 -1.91 9.75
N ILE A 519 8.30 -1.68 11.07
CA ILE A 519 9.31 -2.10 12.06
C ILE A 519 9.46 -3.61 12.06
N MET A 520 8.36 -4.36 12.00
CA MET A 520 8.39 -5.82 12.01
C MET A 520 9.08 -6.40 10.78
N VAL A 521 8.90 -5.80 9.60
CA VAL A 521 9.59 -6.19 8.38
C VAL A 521 11.07 -5.84 8.47
N CYS A 522 11.41 -4.61 8.87
CA CYS A 522 12.81 -4.19 9.03
C CYS A 522 13.56 -5.07 10.04
N SER A 523 12.97 -5.34 11.21
CA SER A 523 13.58 -6.17 12.26
C SER A 523 13.77 -7.62 11.82
N LYS A 524 12.79 -8.23 11.15
CA LYS A 524 12.92 -9.63 10.68
C LYS A 524 13.83 -9.78 9.48
N CYS A 525 13.82 -8.83 8.54
CA CYS A 525 14.79 -8.82 7.43
C CYS A 525 16.23 -8.72 7.97
N LEU A 526 16.46 -7.99 9.07
CA LEU A 526 17.78 -7.93 9.71
C LEU A 526 18.18 -9.22 10.45
N LEU A 527 17.21 -10.01 10.93
CA LEU A 527 17.45 -11.17 11.81
C LEU A 527 17.45 -12.54 11.10
N LYS A 528 16.85 -12.67 9.90
CA LYS A 528 16.55 -13.99 9.31
C LYS A 528 17.33 -14.31 8.02
N TYR A 529 18.15 -13.39 7.53
CA TYR A 529 19.05 -13.61 6.38
C TYR A 529 20.50 -13.82 6.85
N GLU A 530 20.66 -14.53 7.97
CA GLU A 530 21.86 -15.29 8.34
C GLU A 530 21.85 -16.65 7.63
#